data_AF-A0A1I6YN40-F1
#
_entry.id   AF-A0A1I6YN40-F1
#
_cell.length_a   1.000
_cell.length_b   1.000
_cell.length_c   1.000
_cell.angle_alpha   90.00
_cell.angle_beta   90.00
_cell.angle_gamma   90.00
#
_symmetry.space_group_name_H-M   'P 1'
#
loop_
_entity.id
_entity.type
_entity.pdbx_description
1 polymer ?
#
loop_
_entity_poly.entity_id
_entity_poly.type
_entity_poly.pdbx_seq_one_letter_code
_entity_poly.pdbx_strand_id
1 'polypeptide(L)'
;MKNKKLAKRLILLIEIIGLLMWGGELLTHGPLAGNRLPRGTPEEGVQEKEYTVKHGDATDEVTVQVHPVARSGEEKKALLDAAEAEVLNTYLGENTDANHIDRNLHFATEYAGGAVEAAWNLTPGQYVDASGALRPESLTEAVEISAEVELRCEDRVRNLEIPLVVYPLSTDTEEGFRYALEASLQAADAADPTSREVELPDNVGEQSLTWREKTEGTGLQLCFLGLAAAIGIRAAEGAEERERKKKIQKALQRDYPNIVNWLSLYVGAGISMKQAFTMIGKEATAEHPGYEAILRCARSMADGKSEMAAYEDLSTYAPEKNYRKLSLLITHHLRKGSEDLIFQLEKEARAAFEQRKIQAKVAGEEASTKLLLPMMGLLGIILVVLIVPALRGINI
;
A
#
# COMPACT_ATOMS: atom_id res chain seq x y z
N MET A 1 -17.08 -73.48 4.57
CA MET A 1 -16.26 -74.00 5.71
C MET A 1 -15.04 -73.15 6.08
N LYS A 2 -14.46 -72.30 5.20
CA LYS A 2 -13.30 -71.45 5.52
C LYS A 2 -13.57 -70.37 6.60
N ASN A 3 -14.74 -69.71 6.60
CA ASN A 3 -15.04 -68.62 7.53
C ASN A 3 -15.21 -69.06 9.00
N LYS A 4 -15.72 -70.28 9.26
CA LYS A 4 -15.83 -70.82 10.63
C LYS A 4 -14.46 -71.14 11.26
N LYS A 5 -13.45 -71.51 10.45
CA LYS A 5 -12.08 -71.71 10.94
C LYS A 5 -11.39 -70.38 11.26
N LEU A 6 -11.69 -69.33 10.50
CA LEU A 6 -11.11 -67.99 10.71
C LEU A 6 -11.68 -67.35 11.98
N ALA A 7 -13.01 -67.44 12.19
CA ALA A 7 -13.66 -66.96 13.41
C ALA A 7 -13.17 -67.67 14.68
N LYS A 8 -12.97 -69.00 14.64
CA LYS A 8 -12.39 -69.74 15.78
C LYS A 8 -10.94 -69.32 16.11
N ARG A 9 -10.14 -69.00 15.09
CA ARG A 9 -8.76 -68.50 15.29
C ARG A 9 -8.76 -67.11 15.93
N LEU A 10 -9.69 -66.24 15.54
CA LEU A 10 -9.82 -64.90 16.10
C LEU A 10 -10.25 -64.93 17.59
N ILE A 11 -11.21 -65.79 17.94
CA ILE A 11 -11.65 -65.96 19.34
C ILE A 11 -10.51 -66.50 20.20
N LEU A 12 -9.75 -67.50 19.71
CA LEU A 12 -8.59 -68.02 20.42
C LEU A 12 -7.50 -66.96 20.63
N LEU A 13 -7.30 -66.07 19.65
CA LEU A 13 -6.30 -65.00 19.73
C LEU A 13 -6.72 -63.94 20.76
N ILE A 14 -8.01 -63.60 20.82
CA ILE A 14 -8.57 -62.70 21.84
C ILE A 14 -8.43 -63.33 23.24
N GLU A 15 -8.69 -64.62 23.41
CA GLU A 15 -8.48 -65.28 24.69
C GLU A 15 -7.00 -65.36 25.10
N ILE A 16 -6.09 -65.60 24.15
CA ILE A 16 -4.64 -65.60 24.42
C ILE A 16 -4.16 -64.20 24.79
N ILE A 17 -4.64 -63.15 24.10
CA ILE A 17 -4.33 -61.76 24.46
C ILE A 17 -4.92 -61.43 25.84
N GLY A 18 -6.15 -61.85 26.13
CA GLY A 18 -6.76 -61.69 27.44
C GLY A 18 -5.97 -62.38 28.56
N LEU A 19 -5.49 -63.60 28.32
CA LEU A 19 -4.62 -64.33 29.24
C LEU A 19 -3.24 -63.68 29.39
N LEU A 20 -2.68 -63.12 28.33
CA LEU A 20 -1.41 -62.37 28.37
C LEU A 20 -1.55 -61.04 29.11
N MET A 21 -2.66 -60.32 28.91
CA MET A 21 -2.95 -59.08 29.63
C MET A 21 -3.20 -59.37 31.11
N TRP A 22 -4.02 -60.38 31.43
CA TRP A 22 -4.27 -60.83 32.79
C TRP A 22 -3.00 -61.35 33.49
N GLY A 23 -2.16 -62.11 32.77
CA GLY A 23 -0.86 -62.56 33.27
C GLY A 23 0.14 -61.41 33.44
N GLY A 24 0.10 -60.40 32.57
CA GLY A 24 0.89 -59.18 32.68
C GLY A 24 0.53 -58.36 33.91
N GLU A 25 -0.77 -58.13 34.14
CA GLU A 25 -1.29 -57.45 35.33
C GLU A 25 -0.91 -58.21 36.62
N LEU A 26 -0.95 -59.54 36.61
CA LEU A 26 -0.54 -60.36 37.75
C LEU A 26 0.97 -60.28 38.05
N LEU A 27 1.80 -60.04 37.02
CA LEU A 27 3.25 -59.88 37.15
C LEU A 27 3.67 -58.45 37.56
N THR A 28 2.90 -57.42 37.20
CA THR A 28 3.21 -56.01 37.53
C THR A 28 2.54 -55.53 38.82
N HIS A 29 1.34 -56.04 39.15
CA HIS A 29 0.60 -55.70 40.37
C HIS A 29 0.77 -56.78 41.44
N GLY A 30 2.03 -57.06 41.79
CA GLY A 30 2.36 -57.79 43.00
C GLY A 30 2.14 -56.92 44.27
N PRO A 31 2.23 -57.49 45.48
CA PRO A 31 2.20 -56.70 46.71
C PRO A 31 3.30 -55.63 46.66
N LEU A 32 2.95 -54.39 47.00
CA LEU A 32 3.88 -53.26 47.06
C LEU A 32 5.11 -53.66 47.86
N ALA A 33 6.30 -53.66 47.23
CA ALA A 33 7.54 -54.09 47.88
C ALA A 33 7.81 -53.22 49.13
N GLY A 34 7.57 -53.81 50.31
CA GLY A 34 7.72 -53.14 51.60
C GLY A 34 6.73 -51.99 51.88
N ASN A 35 5.57 -51.95 51.21
CA ASN A 35 4.57 -50.87 51.32
C ASN A 35 5.13 -49.46 50.98
N ARG A 36 6.06 -49.38 50.02
CA ARG A 36 6.68 -48.11 49.60
C ARG A 36 6.19 -47.70 48.21
N LEU A 37 5.87 -46.41 48.07
CA LEU A 37 5.49 -45.79 46.80
C LEU A 37 6.61 -44.85 46.34
N PRO A 38 7.11 -44.95 45.09
CA PRO A 38 8.03 -43.96 44.56
C PRO A 38 7.33 -42.61 44.42
N ARG A 39 7.94 -41.55 44.95
CA ARG A 39 7.48 -40.16 44.80
C ARG A 39 8.02 -39.57 43.49
N GLY A 40 7.23 -38.73 42.84
CA GLY A 40 7.63 -37.99 41.64
C GLY A 40 8.64 -36.88 41.94
N THR A 41 9.20 -36.29 40.89
CA THR A 41 10.05 -35.09 40.97
C THR A 41 9.21 -33.85 41.33
N PRO A 42 9.81 -32.76 41.86
CA PRO A 42 9.07 -31.54 42.21
C PRO A 42 8.21 -30.96 41.09
N GLU A 43 8.61 -31.17 39.82
CA GLU A 43 7.92 -30.68 38.62
C GLU A 43 6.67 -31.50 38.25
N GLU A 44 6.58 -32.75 38.69
CA GLU A 44 5.48 -33.67 38.33
C GLU A 44 4.20 -33.46 39.16
N GLY A 45 4.23 -32.56 40.15
CA GLY A 45 3.07 -32.23 40.99
C GLY A 45 2.56 -33.41 41.84
N VAL A 46 1.35 -33.27 42.39
CA VAL A 46 0.71 -34.33 43.19
C VAL A 46 0.17 -35.42 42.27
N GLN A 47 0.59 -36.68 42.49
CA GLN A 47 0.10 -37.83 41.72
C GLN A 47 -0.99 -38.58 42.49
N GLU A 48 -2.13 -38.81 41.85
CA GLU A 48 -3.20 -39.70 42.35
C GLU A 48 -3.03 -41.10 41.77
N LYS A 49 -2.95 -42.11 42.66
CA LYS A 49 -2.85 -43.52 42.26
C LYS A 49 -3.80 -44.37 43.09
N GLU A 50 -4.54 -45.26 42.42
CA GLU A 50 -5.54 -46.14 43.04
C GLU A 50 -4.91 -47.49 43.40
N TYR A 51 -5.18 -47.97 44.62
CA TYR A 51 -4.66 -49.23 45.15
C TYR A 51 -5.75 -49.99 45.88
N THR A 52 -5.69 -51.33 45.85
CA THR A 52 -6.58 -52.20 46.62
C THR A 52 -5.91 -52.65 47.92
N VAL A 53 -6.58 -52.44 49.05
CA VAL A 53 -6.10 -52.83 50.39
C VAL A 53 -6.98 -53.97 50.92
N LYS A 54 -6.35 -55.06 51.35
CA LYS A 54 -7.03 -56.15 52.06
C LYS A 54 -6.90 -55.98 53.58
N HIS A 55 -8.01 -55.96 54.29
CA HIS A 55 -8.05 -56.05 55.76
C HIS A 55 -9.10 -57.09 56.18
N GLY A 56 -8.67 -58.10 56.95
CA GLY A 56 -9.52 -59.27 57.23
C GLY A 56 -9.95 -59.99 55.95
N ASP A 57 -11.25 -60.26 55.80
CA ASP A 57 -11.86 -60.85 54.59
C ASP A 57 -12.39 -59.80 53.59
N ALA A 58 -12.27 -58.50 53.89
CA ALA A 58 -12.72 -57.41 53.04
C ALA A 58 -11.57 -56.85 52.18
N THR A 59 -11.91 -56.39 50.97
CA THR A 59 -10.98 -55.70 50.06
C THR A 59 -11.59 -54.36 49.70
N ASP A 60 -10.90 -53.27 50.02
CA ASP A 60 -11.34 -51.89 49.74
C ASP A 60 -10.41 -51.24 48.71
N GLU A 61 -10.96 -50.40 47.84
CA GLU A 61 -10.20 -49.55 46.91
C GLU A 61 -9.91 -48.19 47.56
N VAL A 62 -8.65 -47.78 47.53
CA VAL A 62 -8.17 -46.54 48.15
C VAL A 62 -7.33 -45.76 47.14
N THR A 63 -7.70 -44.50 46.93
CA THR A 63 -6.90 -43.54 46.17
C THR A 63 -5.88 -42.90 47.09
N VAL A 64 -4.60 -43.02 46.76
CA VAL A 64 -3.49 -42.43 47.53
C VAL A 64 -2.92 -41.25 46.75
N GLN A 65 -2.94 -40.07 47.36
CA GLN A 65 -2.24 -38.88 46.87
C GLN A 65 -0.77 -38.92 47.30
N VAL A 66 0.13 -39.02 46.33
CA VAL A 66 1.58 -39.06 46.55
C VAL A 66 2.17 -37.69 46.21
N HIS A 67 2.57 -36.96 47.24
CA HIS A 67 3.29 -35.69 47.07
C HIS A 67 4.74 -35.91 46.60
N PRO A 68 5.28 -35.05 45.72
CA PRO A 68 6.64 -35.18 45.20
C PRO A 68 7.67 -35.03 46.32
N VAL A 69 8.92 -35.39 46.02
CA VAL A 69 10.04 -35.20 46.97
C VAL A 69 10.25 -33.70 47.19
N ALA A 70 10.14 -33.23 48.43
CA ALA A 70 10.45 -31.83 48.75
C ALA A 70 11.95 -31.57 48.49
N ARG A 71 12.26 -30.45 47.83
CA ARG A 71 13.65 -30.03 47.59
C ARG A 71 14.40 -29.91 48.91
N SER A 72 15.65 -30.36 48.97
CA SER A 72 16.46 -30.22 50.17
C SER A 72 16.74 -28.75 50.48
N GLY A 73 16.99 -28.42 51.75
CA GLY A 73 17.28 -27.04 52.16
C GLY A 73 18.55 -26.45 51.53
N GLU A 74 19.48 -27.29 51.06
CA GLU A 74 20.69 -26.88 50.33
C GLU A 74 20.38 -26.59 48.86
N GLU A 75 19.55 -27.40 48.20
CA GLU A 75 19.10 -27.15 46.81
C GLU A 75 18.26 -25.88 46.71
N LYS A 76 17.35 -25.63 47.65
CA LYS A 76 16.58 -24.38 47.72
C LYS A 76 17.49 -23.16 47.88
N LYS A 77 18.56 -23.30 48.68
CA LYS A 77 19.53 -22.23 48.87
C LYS A 77 20.34 -21.98 47.59
N ALA A 78 20.80 -23.05 46.93
CA ALA A 78 21.53 -22.96 45.69
C ALA A 78 20.70 -22.31 44.56
N LEU A 79 19.40 -22.62 44.48
CA LEU A 79 18.48 -21.98 43.52
C LEU A 79 18.27 -20.49 43.82
N LEU A 80 18.13 -20.10 45.10
CA LEU A 80 18.04 -18.69 45.48
C LEU A 80 19.35 -17.93 45.22
N ASP A 81 20.51 -18.55 45.50
CA ASP A 81 21.83 -17.97 45.22
C ASP A 81 22.04 -17.80 43.69
N ALA A 82 21.56 -18.76 42.89
CA ALA A 82 21.60 -18.67 41.42
C ALA A 82 20.64 -17.60 40.89
N ALA A 83 19.42 -17.51 41.42
CA ALA A 83 18.46 -16.47 41.05
C ALA A 83 18.95 -15.07 41.42
N GLU A 84 19.60 -14.89 42.57
CA GLU A 84 20.22 -13.62 42.97
C GLU A 84 21.32 -13.19 42.00
N ALA A 85 22.20 -14.12 41.60
CA ALA A 85 23.23 -13.83 40.60
C ALA A 85 22.64 -13.50 39.22
N GLU A 86 21.55 -14.17 38.83
CA GLU A 86 20.83 -13.88 37.60
C GLU A 86 20.19 -12.49 37.62
N VAL A 87 19.46 -12.16 38.69
CA VAL A 87 18.86 -10.83 38.91
C VAL A 87 19.91 -9.75 38.75
N LEU A 88 21.02 -9.84 39.47
CA LEU A 88 22.10 -8.83 39.44
C LEU A 88 22.78 -8.69 38.08
N ASN A 89 22.69 -9.71 37.21
CA ASN A 89 23.25 -9.65 35.86
C ASN A 89 22.25 -9.14 34.82
N THR A 90 20.94 -9.28 35.05
CA THR A 90 19.91 -8.97 34.04
C THR A 90 19.11 -7.71 34.31
N TYR A 91 19.03 -7.22 35.56
CA TYR A 91 18.10 -6.16 35.94
C TYR A 91 18.30 -4.82 35.19
N LEU A 92 19.55 -4.50 34.80
CA LEU A 92 19.89 -3.25 34.12
C LEU A 92 19.36 -3.16 32.69
N GLY A 93 19.02 -4.29 32.05
CA GLY A 93 18.53 -4.30 30.67
C GLY A 93 19.54 -3.67 29.69
N GLU A 94 19.15 -2.57 29.06
CA GLU A 94 20.01 -1.80 28.13
C GLU A 94 20.90 -0.75 28.82
N ASN A 95 20.72 -0.52 30.13
CA ASN A 95 21.46 0.49 30.88
C ASN A 95 22.87 -0.01 31.22
N THR A 96 23.83 0.91 31.27
CA THR A 96 25.25 0.57 31.54
C THR A 96 25.62 0.61 33.02
N ASP A 97 24.97 1.46 33.82
CA ASP A 97 25.27 1.66 35.24
C ASP A 97 23.97 1.84 36.05
N ALA A 98 23.90 1.25 37.24
CA ALA A 98 22.81 1.44 38.19
C ALA A 98 22.67 2.90 38.65
N ASN A 99 23.76 3.67 38.59
CA ASN A 99 23.78 5.09 38.95
C ASN A 99 23.40 6.02 37.79
N HIS A 100 23.02 5.48 36.63
CA HIS A 100 22.58 6.26 35.49
C HIS A 100 21.60 5.47 34.62
N ILE A 101 20.32 5.50 35.02
CA ILE A 101 19.22 4.82 34.33
C ILE A 101 18.42 5.84 33.51
N ASP A 102 18.45 5.72 32.19
CA ASP A 102 17.67 6.54 31.25
C ASP A 102 16.77 5.69 30.33
N ARG A 103 16.85 4.35 30.43
CA ARG A 103 16.06 3.36 29.67
C ARG A 103 15.39 2.36 30.58
N ASN A 104 14.36 1.68 30.05
CA ASN A 104 13.60 0.68 30.79
C ASN A 104 14.50 -0.40 31.38
N LEU A 105 14.20 -0.77 32.62
CA LEU A 105 14.82 -1.86 33.37
C LEU A 105 14.14 -3.19 33.02
N HIS A 106 14.81 -4.30 33.30
CA HIS A 106 14.29 -5.63 33.01
C HIS A 106 13.96 -6.38 34.31
N PHE A 107 12.69 -6.33 34.72
CA PHE A 107 12.18 -7.01 35.90
C PHE A 107 11.40 -8.25 35.52
N ALA A 108 12.05 -9.42 35.50
CA ALA A 108 11.36 -10.69 35.32
C ALA A 108 10.63 -11.11 36.59
N THR A 109 9.53 -11.85 36.40
CA THR A 109 8.71 -12.43 37.48
C THR A 109 9.18 -13.82 37.91
N GLU A 110 10.08 -14.44 37.14
CA GLU A 110 10.62 -15.77 37.39
C GLU A 110 12.11 -15.83 37.03
N TYR A 111 12.90 -16.50 37.86
CA TYR A 111 14.35 -16.69 37.69
C TYR A 111 14.74 -18.16 37.94
N ALA A 112 16.00 -18.52 37.64
CA ALA A 112 16.52 -19.88 37.72
C ALA A 112 15.67 -20.90 36.94
N GLY A 113 15.25 -20.53 35.72
CA GLY A 113 14.46 -21.39 34.83
C GLY A 113 13.02 -21.66 35.29
N GLY A 114 12.40 -20.72 36.02
CA GLY A 114 11.03 -20.84 36.53
C GLY A 114 10.94 -21.45 37.93
N ALA A 115 12.08 -21.74 38.58
CA ALA A 115 12.11 -22.37 39.90
C ALA A 115 11.96 -21.39 41.07
N VAL A 116 12.16 -20.08 40.83
CA VAL A 116 12.09 -19.01 41.81
C VAL A 116 11.18 -17.90 41.30
N GLU A 117 10.13 -17.59 42.06
CA GLU A 117 9.22 -16.48 41.79
C GLU A 117 9.84 -15.17 42.31
N ALA A 118 9.69 -14.08 41.57
CA ALA A 118 10.20 -12.76 41.94
C ALA A 118 9.09 -11.71 41.94
N ALA A 119 8.99 -10.96 43.03
CA ALA A 119 8.10 -9.81 43.16
C ALA A 119 8.91 -8.53 43.35
N TRP A 120 8.74 -7.57 42.46
CA TRP A 120 9.43 -6.29 42.48
C TRP A 120 8.57 -5.21 43.11
N ASN A 121 9.18 -4.41 43.98
CA ASN A 121 8.58 -3.22 44.57
C ASN A 121 9.56 -2.05 44.50
N LEU A 122 9.09 -0.87 44.11
CA LEU A 122 9.95 0.30 43.92
C LEU A 122 9.50 1.44 44.82
N THR A 123 10.46 2.06 45.49
CA THR A 123 10.24 3.19 46.39
C THR A 123 11.18 4.34 46.03
N PRO A 124 10.66 5.49 45.53
CA PRO A 124 9.27 5.79 45.17
C PRO A 124 8.84 5.21 43.80
N GLY A 125 7.70 4.50 43.74
CA GLY A 125 7.20 3.85 42.52
C GLY A 125 6.52 4.76 41.46
N GLN A 126 6.67 6.08 41.59
CA GLN A 126 6.10 7.05 40.62
C GLN A 126 6.93 7.21 39.34
N TYR A 127 8.20 6.79 39.39
CA TYR A 127 9.19 6.99 38.32
C TYR A 127 9.45 5.72 37.51
N VAL A 128 9.34 4.56 38.13
CA VAL A 128 9.53 3.24 37.51
C VAL A 128 8.46 2.30 38.07
N ASP A 129 7.79 1.56 37.20
CA ASP A 129 6.80 0.57 37.63
C ASP A 129 7.41 -0.81 37.90
N ALA A 130 6.61 -1.71 38.49
CA ALA A 130 7.04 -3.07 38.83
C ALA A 130 7.39 -3.95 37.61
N SER A 131 7.14 -3.48 36.37
CA SER A 131 7.56 -4.15 35.14
C SER A 131 8.92 -3.66 34.63
N GLY A 132 9.46 -2.59 35.23
CA GLY A 132 10.71 -1.96 34.82
C GLY A 132 10.53 -0.85 33.79
N ALA A 133 9.29 -0.46 33.47
CA ALA A 133 9.04 0.65 32.56
C ALA A 133 9.26 2.00 33.27
N LEU A 134 10.06 2.86 32.65
CA LEU A 134 10.27 4.23 33.10
C LEU A 134 9.03 5.08 32.84
N ARG A 135 8.79 6.06 33.71
CA ARG A 135 7.80 7.12 33.56
C ARG A 135 8.51 8.46 33.49
N PRO A 136 8.95 8.86 32.28
CA PRO A 136 9.69 10.10 32.09
C PRO A 136 8.90 11.34 32.52
N GLU A 137 7.58 11.26 32.39
CA GLU A 137 6.64 12.34 32.70
C GLU A 137 6.74 12.85 34.15
N SER A 138 7.23 12.00 35.06
CA SER A 138 7.39 12.32 36.47
C SER A 138 8.80 12.84 36.82
N LEU A 139 9.78 12.77 35.90
CA LEU A 139 11.20 13.01 36.16
C LEU A 139 11.65 14.36 35.58
N THR A 140 11.87 15.34 36.45
CA THR A 140 12.47 16.64 36.09
C THR A 140 13.96 16.73 36.44
N GLU A 141 14.41 15.96 37.43
CA GLU A 141 15.79 15.89 37.90
C GLU A 141 16.19 14.43 38.15
N ALA A 142 17.47 14.15 38.38
CA ALA A 142 17.93 12.81 38.73
C ALA A 142 17.42 12.42 40.12
N VAL A 143 16.75 11.27 40.23
CA VAL A 143 16.15 10.78 41.49
C VAL A 143 16.71 9.42 41.85
N GLU A 144 17.10 9.27 43.12
CA GLU A 144 17.49 7.98 43.69
C GLU A 144 16.24 7.20 44.12
N ILE A 145 16.13 5.96 43.65
CA ILE A 145 15.04 5.03 43.97
C ILE A 145 15.63 3.72 44.48
N SER A 146 14.91 3.04 45.36
CA SER A 146 15.26 1.70 45.83
C SER A 146 14.34 0.66 45.20
N ALA A 147 14.91 -0.33 44.52
CA ALA A 147 14.20 -1.48 43.99
C ALA A 147 14.39 -2.68 44.94
N GLU A 148 13.30 -3.11 45.56
CA GLU A 148 13.26 -4.28 46.42
C GLU A 148 12.68 -5.47 45.65
N VAL A 149 13.41 -6.58 45.57
CA VAL A 149 12.94 -7.82 44.95
C VAL A 149 12.83 -8.92 46.00
N GLU A 150 11.63 -9.47 46.14
CA GLU A 150 11.35 -10.66 46.95
C GLU A 150 11.45 -11.91 46.08
N LEU A 151 12.50 -12.71 46.30
CA LEU A 151 12.73 -14.00 45.66
C LEU A 151 12.16 -15.12 46.53
N ARG A 152 11.18 -15.86 46.01
CA ARG A 152 10.51 -16.95 46.71
C ARG A 152 10.77 -18.29 46.03
N CYS A 153 11.28 -19.25 46.81
CA CYS A 153 11.41 -20.64 46.42
C CYS A 153 10.69 -21.51 47.46
N GLU A 154 9.47 -21.95 47.13
CA GLU A 154 8.57 -22.69 48.03
C GLU A 154 8.33 -21.95 49.36
N ASP A 155 8.90 -22.44 50.47
CA ASP A 155 8.75 -21.92 51.84
C ASP A 155 9.88 -20.95 52.24
N ARG A 156 10.85 -20.71 51.36
CA ARG A 156 11.97 -19.78 51.62
C ARG A 156 11.84 -18.52 50.79
N VAL A 157 12.11 -17.40 51.44
CA VAL A 157 12.08 -16.06 50.88
C VAL A 157 13.43 -15.40 51.08
N ARG A 158 13.88 -14.63 50.08
CA ARG A 158 15.06 -13.77 50.14
C ARG A 158 14.73 -12.42 49.52
N ASN A 159 15.05 -11.35 50.23
CA ASN A 159 14.87 -9.98 49.73
C ASN A 159 16.23 -9.41 49.35
N LEU A 160 16.28 -8.71 48.21
CA LEU A 160 17.42 -7.91 47.79
C LEU A 160 16.97 -6.48 47.61
N GLU A 161 17.79 -5.55 48.06
CA GLU A 161 17.57 -4.12 47.88
C GLU A 161 18.64 -3.58 46.94
N ILE A 162 18.22 -2.97 45.83
CA ILE A 162 19.11 -2.45 44.79
C ILE A 162 18.87 -0.94 44.67
N PRO A 163 19.85 -0.10 45.04
CA PRO A 163 19.77 1.34 44.82
C PRO A 163 19.98 1.65 43.34
N LEU A 164 19.15 2.54 42.79
CA LEU A 164 19.15 2.97 41.39
C LEU A 164 19.04 4.49 41.33
N VAL A 165 19.72 5.12 40.37
CA VAL A 165 19.56 6.55 40.09
C VAL A 165 18.99 6.74 38.69
N VAL A 166 17.76 7.24 38.64
CA VAL A 166 17.01 7.44 37.40
C VAL A 166 17.18 8.87 36.93
N TYR A 167 17.57 9.04 35.67
CA TYR A 167 17.76 10.34 35.02
C TYR A 167 16.56 10.67 34.13
N PRO A 168 16.24 11.97 33.96
CA PRO A 168 15.31 12.41 32.93
C PRO A 168 15.84 12.04 31.55
N LEU A 169 14.94 11.83 30.56
CA LEU A 169 15.37 11.53 29.20
C LEU A 169 16.32 12.61 28.69
N SER A 170 17.42 12.17 28.05
CA SER A 170 18.37 13.09 27.44
C SER A 170 17.67 14.00 26.42
N THR A 171 17.92 15.30 26.53
CA THR A 171 17.46 16.32 25.57
C THR A 171 18.11 16.19 24.19
N ASP A 172 19.09 15.31 24.02
CA ASP A 172 19.65 14.96 22.72
C ASP A 172 18.73 14.04 21.91
N THR A 173 17.78 13.38 22.58
CA THR A 173 16.76 12.57 21.92
C THR A 173 15.54 13.43 21.57
N GLU A 174 14.87 13.13 20.45
CA GLU A 174 13.67 13.88 20.02
C GLU A 174 12.55 13.83 21.08
N GLU A 175 12.37 12.69 21.73
CA GLU A 175 11.37 12.49 22.77
C GLU A 175 11.71 13.27 24.06
N GLY A 176 12.97 13.20 24.51
CA GLY A 176 13.44 13.96 25.68
C GLY A 176 13.40 15.46 25.45
N PHE A 177 13.79 15.93 24.26
CA PHE A 177 13.68 17.34 23.88
C PHE A 177 12.23 17.82 23.89
N ARG A 178 11.30 17.07 23.28
CA ARG A 178 9.86 17.41 23.28
C ARG A 178 9.32 17.55 24.69
N TYR A 179 9.64 16.60 25.55
CA TYR A 179 9.19 16.61 26.93
C TYR A 179 9.75 17.82 27.69
N ALA A 180 11.06 18.05 27.62
CA ALA A 180 11.71 19.18 28.28
C ALA A 180 11.19 20.54 27.75
N LEU A 181 10.87 20.63 26.46
CA LEU A 181 10.23 21.80 25.87
C LEU A 181 8.83 22.03 26.43
N GLU A 182 7.99 20.99 26.50
CA GLU A 182 6.64 21.09 27.03
C GLU A 182 6.63 21.49 28.52
N ALA A 183 7.50 20.89 29.33
CA ALA A 183 7.69 21.27 30.72
C ALA A 183 8.14 22.73 30.87
N SER A 184 9.07 23.18 30.03
CA SER A 184 9.55 24.58 30.02
C SER A 184 8.46 25.56 29.61
N LEU A 185 7.59 25.19 28.66
CA LEU A 185 6.44 25.99 28.24
C LEU A 185 5.38 26.10 29.34
N GLN A 186 5.08 25.00 30.03
CA GLN A 186 4.16 25.02 31.17
C GLN A 186 4.71 25.87 32.33
N ALA A 187 6.01 25.78 32.61
CA ALA A 187 6.66 26.61 33.61
C ALA A 187 6.62 28.10 33.24
N ALA A 188 6.85 28.44 31.97
CA ALA A 188 6.76 29.80 31.45
C ALA A 188 5.34 30.39 31.56
N ASP A 189 4.31 29.61 31.25
CA ASP A 189 2.90 30.03 31.39
C ASP A 189 2.51 30.23 32.86
N ALA A 190 2.99 29.37 33.76
CA ALA A 190 2.70 29.44 35.19
C ALA A 190 3.49 30.54 35.95
N ALA A 191 4.57 31.07 35.37
CA ALA A 191 5.47 32.01 36.05
C ALA A 191 4.83 33.37 36.34
N ASP A 192 4.03 33.91 35.41
CA ASP A 192 3.27 35.15 35.61
C ASP A 192 1.85 35.05 35.01
N PRO A 193 0.89 34.49 35.76
CA PRO A 193 -0.50 34.34 35.31
C PRO A 193 -1.25 35.66 35.09
N THR A 194 -0.67 36.79 35.48
CA THR A 194 -1.29 38.12 35.38
C THR A 194 -0.81 38.92 34.18
N SER A 195 0.28 38.47 33.55
CA SER A 195 0.80 39.05 32.31
C SER A 195 -0.14 38.79 31.13
N ARG A 196 -0.11 39.69 30.13
CA ARG A 196 -0.82 39.50 28.85
C ARG A 196 0.00 38.71 27.82
N GLU A 197 1.26 38.45 28.13
CA GLU A 197 2.23 37.83 27.24
C GLU A 197 3.02 36.78 28.03
N VAL A 198 3.27 35.63 27.40
CA VAL A 198 4.08 34.53 27.95
C VAL A 198 5.47 34.60 27.33
N GLU A 199 6.51 34.63 28.16
CA GLU A 199 7.89 34.61 27.70
C GLU A 199 8.30 33.18 27.32
N LEU A 200 8.50 32.93 26.03
CA LEU A 200 8.90 31.61 25.54
C LEU A 200 10.38 31.33 25.86
N PRO A 201 10.75 30.08 26.16
CA PRO A 201 12.14 29.75 26.48
C PRO A 201 13.05 29.94 25.25
N ASP A 202 14.22 30.53 25.48
CA ASP A 202 15.26 30.69 24.46
C ASP A 202 16.11 29.41 24.31
N ASN A 203 16.17 28.56 25.33
CA ASN A 203 16.95 27.32 25.33
C ASN A 203 16.22 26.21 26.10
N VAL A 204 16.39 24.97 25.65
CA VAL A 204 16.01 23.74 26.37
C VAL A 204 17.23 22.83 26.38
N GLY A 205 17.76 22.51 27.57
CA GLY A 205 19.06 21.85 27.70
C GLY A 205 20.19 22.71 27.10
N GLU A 206 21.00 22.12 26.22
CA GLU A 206 22.07 22.84 25.48
C GLU A 206 21.61 23.40 24.11
N GLN A 207 20.32 23.25 23.75
CA GLN A 207 19.81 23.62 22.44
C GLN A 207 19.11 24.99 22.47
N SER A 208 19.51 25.89 21.56
CA SER A 208 18.86 27.20 21.38
C SER A 208 17.64 27.12 20.45
N LEU A 209 16.57 27.77 20.85
CA LEU A 209 15.28 27.78 20.16
C LEU A 209 15.11 29.03 19.30
N THR A 210 14.33 28.90 18.24
CA THR A 210 13.89 30.05 17.44
C THR A 210 12.42 29.87 17.09
N TRP A 211 11.60 30.80 17.57
CA TRP A 211 10.17 30.74 17.42
C TRP A 211 9.74 31.38 16.10
N ARG A 212 8.87 30.68 15.36
CA ARG A 212 8.27 31.19 14.13
C ARG A 212 6.82 30.74 14.07
N GLU A 213 5.93 31.63 13.67
CA GLU A 213 4.54 31.25 13.41
C GLU A 213 4.46 30.19 12.31
N LYS A 214 3.60 29.19 12.52
CA LYS A 214 3.35 28.14 11.55
C LYS A 214 2.65 28.73 10.32
N THR A 215 3.36 28.85 9.21
CA THR A 215 2.74 29.16 7.92
C THR A 215 2.25 27.89 7.26
N GLU A 216 0.95 27.75 7.08
CA GLU A 216 0.40 26.73 6.19
C GLU A 216 0.74 27.12 4.76
N GLY A 217 1.51 26.29 4.04
CA GLY A 217 1.98 26.53 2.66
C GLY A 217 0.87 26.60 1.59
N THR A 218 -0.35 26.94 1.99
CA THR A 218 -1.57 27.10 1.18
C THR A 218 -1.37 28.06 0.02
N GLY A 219 -0.60 29.14 0.21
CA GLY A 219 -0.28 30.08 -0.88
C GLY A 219 0.48 29.42 -2.03
N LEU A 220 1.50 28.61 -1.72
CA LEU A 220 2.28 27.88 -2.72
C LEU A 220 1.42 26.86 -3.48
N GLN A 221 0.54 26.15 -2.76
CA GLN A 221 -0.39 25.20 -3.35
C GLN A 221 -1.37 25.87 -4.33
N LEU A 222 -1.89 27.05 -3.99
CA LEU A 222 -2.74 27.84 -4.89
C LEU A 222 -1.98 28.31 -6.13
N CYS A 223 -0.70 28.69 -6.02
CA CYS A 223 0.13 29.04 -7.17
C CYS A 223 0.28 27.86 -8.14
N PHE A 224 0.55 26.64 -7.64
CA PHE A 224 0.64 25.45 -8.49
C PHE A 224 -0.70 25.12 -9.17
N LEU A 225 -1.81 25.24 -8.45
CA LEU A 225 -3.14 25.02 -8.99
C LEU A 225 -3.46 26.02 -10.12
N GLY A 226 -3.14 27.30 -9.90
CA GLY A 226 -3.31 28.35 -10.90
C GLY A 226 -2.47 28.11 -12.16
N LEU A 227 -1.21 27.68 -12.01
CA LEU A 227 -0.35 27.34 -13.14
C LEU A 227 -0.88 26.13 -13.92
N ALA A 228 -1.31 25.08 -13.23
CA ALA A 228 -1.90 23.89 -13.85
C ALA A 228 -3.17 24.24 -14.63
N ALA A 229 -4.05 25.08 -14.08
CA ALA A 229 -5.24 25.57 -14.75
C ALA A 229 -4.90 26.37 -16.02
N ALA A 230 -3.92 27.27 -15.96
CA ALA A 230 -3.48 28.06 -17.12
C ALA A 230 -2.93 27.18 -18.25
N ILE A 231 -2.13 26.17 -17.92
CA ILE A 231 -1.62 25.18 -18.88
C ILE A 231 -2.79 24.38 -19.47
N GLY A 232 -3.74 23.94 -18.63
CA GLY A 232 -4.93 23.20 -19.03
C GLY A 232 -5.78 23.96 -20.05
N ILE A 233 -6.06 25.25 -19.81
CA ILE A 233 -6.83 26.11 -20.73
C ILE A 233 -6.12 26.19 -22.09
N ARG A 234 -4.82 26.50 -22.09
CA ARG A 234 -4.05 26.61 -23.34
C ARG A 234 -3.95 25.29 -24.11
N ALA A 235 -3.89 24.17 -23.40
CA ALA A 235 -3.92 22.84 -24.01
C ALA A 235 -5.30 22.54 -24.62
N ALA A 236 -6.40 22.94 -23.97
CA ALA A 236 -7.76 22.76 -24.46
C ALA A 236 -8.02 23.56 -25.74
N GLU A 237 -7.66 24.85 -25.77
CA GLU A 237 -7.75 25.69 -26.98
C GLU A 237 -6.94 25.09 -28.14
N GLY A 238 -5.71 24.64 -27.85
CA GLY A 238 -4.86 23.98 -28.84
C GLY A 238 -5.44 22.64 -29.31
N ALA A 239 -6.18 21.91 -28.46
CA ALA A 239 -6.83 20.67 -28.84
C ALA A 239 -8.05 20.91 -29.74
N GLU A 240 -8.88 21.92 -29.43
CA GLU A 240 -10.05 22.29 -30.22
C GLU A 240 -9.68 22.70 -31.64
N GLU A 241 -8.68 23.57 -31.81
CA GLU A 241 -8.24 24.01 -33.14
C GLU A 241 -7.64 22.84 -33.95
N ARG A 242 -6.92 21.93 -33.27
CA ARG A 242 -6.42 20.69 -33.90
C ARG A 242 -7.57 19.78 -34.32
N GLU A 243 -8.61 19.65 -33.51
CA GLU A 243 -9.78 18.84 -33.86
C GLU A 243 -10.56 19.45 -35.02
N ARG A 244 -10.74 20.78 -35.05
CA ARG A 244 -11.37 21.50 -36.16
C ARG A 244 -10.61 21.28 -37.48
N LYS A 245 -9.29 21.46 -37.49
CA LYS A 245 -8.44 21.20 -38.67
C LYS A 245 -8.53 19.75 -39.14
N LYS A 246 -8.51 18.80 -38.19
CA LYS A 246 -8.68 17.36 -38.50
C LYS A 246 -10.05 17.06 -39.09
N LYS A 247 -11.13 17.66 -38.57
CA LYS A 247 -12.50 17.49 -39.09
C LYS A 247 -12.59 17.96 -40.55
N ILE A 248 -12.05 19.14 -40.86
CA ILE A 248 -12.04 19.68 -42.23
C ILE A 248 -11.22 18.76 -43.16
N GLN A 249 -10.02 18.32 -42.75
CA GLN A 249 -9.21 17.40 -43.54
C GLN A 249 -9.91 16.07 -43.81
N LYS A 250 -10.54 15.47 -42.79
CA LYS A 250 -11.31 14.22 -42.94
C LYS A 250 -12.50 14.40 -43.89
N ALA A 251 -13.20 15.54 -43.83
CA ALA A 251 -14.29 15.84 -44.76
C ALA A 251 -13.80 15.99 -46.20
N LEU A 252 -12.69 16.71 -46.44
CA LEU A 252 -12.05 16.81 -47.76
C LEU A 252 -11.70 15.43 -48.33
N GLN A 253 -11.09 14.56 -47.53
CA GLN A 253 -10.73 13.19 -47.93
C GLN A 253 -11.96 12.32 -48.24
N ARG A 254 -13.06 12.50 -47.50
CA ARG A 254 -14.32 11.79 -47.74
C ARG A 254 -14.97 12.18 -49.06
N ASP A 255 -14.90 13.46 -49.41
CA ASP A 255 -15.54 14.01 -50.62
C ASP A 255 -14.76 13.66 -51.90
N TYR A 256 -13.43 13.57 -51.80
CA TYR A 256 -12.53 13.42 -52.95
C TYR A 256 -12.86 12.24 -53.89
N PRO A 257 -13.09 10.99 -53.43
CA PRO A 257 -13.37 9.88 -54.33
C PRO A 257 -14.60 10.11 -55.23
N ASN A 258 -15.65 10.72 -54.68
CA ASN A 258 -16.87 11.02 -55.43
C ASN A 258 -16.61 12.13 -56.45
N ILE A 259 -15.88 13.18 -56.07
CA ILE A 259 -15.53 14.29 -56.96
C ILE A 259 -14.73 13.78 -58.16
N VAL A 260 -13.66 13.00 -57.94
CA VAL A 260 -12.84 12.47 -59.04
C VAL A 260 -13.64 11.51 -59.92
N ASN A 261 -14.51 10.68 -59.33
CA ASN A 261 -15.40 9.82 -60.09
C ASN A 261 -16.36 10.61 -61.00
N TRP A 262 -17.01 11.66 -60.47
CA TRP A 262 -17.87 12.53 -61.28
C TRP A 262 -17.09 13.28 -62.37
N LEU A 263 -15.89 13.77 -62.07
CA LEU A 263 -15.02 14.40 -63.06
C LEU A 263 -14.68 13.41 -64.19
N SER A 264 -14.31 12.18 -63.83
CA SER A 264 -14.02 11.12 -64.81
C SER A 264 -15.23 10.80 -65.69
N LEU A 265 -16.42 10.67 -65.10
CA LEU A 265 -17.66 10.39 -65.82
C LEU A 265 -18.05 11.53 -66.76
N TYR A 266 -18.00 12.78 -66.30
CA TYR A 266 -18.37 13.93 -67.11
C TYR A 266 -17.38 14.18 -68.25
N VAL A 267 -16.07 14.12 -67.97
CA VAL A 267 -15.05 14.28 -69.02
C VAL A 267 -15.09 13.11 -70.00
N GLY A 268 -15.28 11.88 -69.52
CA GLY A 268 -15.45 10.70 -70.36
C GLY A 268 -16.68 10.76 -71.28
N ALA A 269 -17.74 11.44 -70.83
CA ALA A 269 -18.93 11.73 -71.65
C ALA A 269 -18.77 12.90 -72.62
N GLY A 270 -17.59 13.53 -72.70
CA GLY A 270 -17.30 14.65 -73.58
C GLY A 270 -17.65 16.04 -73.02
N ILE A 271 -18.00 16.15 -71.73
CA ILE A 271 -18.26 17.44 -71.08
C ILE A 271 -16.91 18.13 -70.79
N SER A 272 -16.84 19.45 -71.05
CA SER A 272 -15.63 20.23 -70.76
C SER A 272 -15.29 20.26 -69.26
N MET A 273 -14.00 20.33 -68.92
CA MET A 273 -13.56 20.33 -67.53
C MET A 273 -14.15 21.50 -66.72
N LYS A 274 -14.26 22.69 -67.34
CA LYS A 274 -14.90 23.86 -66.75
C LYS A 274 -16.39 23.63 -66.41
N GLN A 275 -17.14 23.00 -67.31
CA GLN A 275 -18.54 22.67 -67.05
C GLN A 275 -18.69 21.55 -66.01
N ALA A 276 -17.84 20.53 -66.05
CA ALA A 276 -17.84 19.47 -65.05
C ALA A 276 -17.63 20.01 -63.62
N PHE A 277 -16.66 20.93 -63.44
CA PHE A 277 -16.46 21.63 -62.16
C PHE A 277 -17.70 22.43 -61.73
N THR A 278 -18.34 23.13 -62.67
CA THR A 278 -19.58 23.88 -62.38
C THR A 278 -20.73 22.96 -61.95
N MET A 279 -20.88 21.79 -62.60
CA MET A 279 -21.93 20.82 -62.27
C MET A 279 -21.70 20.21 -60.88
N ILE A 280 -20.49 19.74 -60.60
CA ILE A 280 -20.12 19.14 -59.31
C ILE A 280 -20.24 20.17 -58.19
N GLY A 281 -19.78 21.41 -58.42
CA GLY A 281 -19.85 22.47 -57.43
C GLY A 281 -21.27 22.84 -56.98
N LYS A 282 -22.31 22.49 -57.74
CA LYS A 282 -23.71 22.73 -57.33
C LYS A 282 -24.14 21.86 -56.14
N GLU A 283 -23.47 20.73 -55.91
CA GLU A 283 -23.71 19.86 -54.76
C GLU A 283 -23.00 20.33 -53.48
N ALA A 284 -22.31 21.49 -53.51
CA ALA A 284 -21.60 22.02 -52.37
C ALA A 284 -22.54 22.38 -51.21
N THR A 285 -22.24 21.83 -50.03
CA THR A 285 -22.89 22.19 -48.77
C THR A 285 -21.82 22.51 -47.72
N ALA A 286 -22.23 23.11 -46.59
CA ALA A 286 -21.32 23.41 -45.48
C ALA A 286 -20.62 22.16 -44.90
N GLU A 287 -21.19 20.97 -45.09
CA GLU A 287 -20.63 19.70 -44.63
C GLU A 287 -19.65 19.07 -45.64
N HIS A 288 -19.57 19.63 -46.85
CA HIS A 288 -18.81 19.10 -47.99
C HIS A 288 -17.81 20.13 -48.53
N PRO A 289 -16.73 20.43 -47.77
CA PRO A 289 -15.74 21.43 -48.15
C PRO A 289 -15.02 21.10 -49.47
N GLY A 290 -14.99 19.82 -49.88
CA GLY A 290 -14.40 19.41 -51.15
C GLY A 290 -15.16 19.96 -52.35
N TYR A 291 -16.48 19.86 -52.31
CA TYR A 291 -17.37 20.39 -53.33
C TYR A 291 -17.37 21.93 -53.33
N GLU A 292 -17.25 22.55 -52.15
CA GLU A 292 -17.08 24.01 -52.05
C GLU A 292 -15.79 24.48 -52.73
N ALA A 293 -14.68 23.75 -52.56
CA ALA A 293 -13.42 24.08 -53.24
C ALA A 293 -13.53 23.98 -54.77
N ILE A 294 -14.23 22.96 -55.27
CA ILE A 294 -14.55 22.81 -56.71
C ILE A 294 -15.42 23.97 -57.21
N LEU A 295 -16.44 24.36 -56.42
CA LEU A 295 -17.30 25.49 -56.75
C LEU A 295 -16.54 26.82 -56.77
N ARG A 296 -15.64 27.07 -55.80
CA ARG A 296 -14.79 28.27 -55.77
C ARG A 296 -13.86 28.32 -56.99
N CYS A 297 -13.29 27.19 -57.38
CA CYS A 297 -12.50 27.08 -58.60
C CYS A 297 -13.35 27.42 -59.85
N ALA A 298 -14.57 26.86 -59.96
CA ALA A 298 -15.50 27.15 -61.06
C ALA A 298 -15.88 28.62 -61.14
N ARG A 299 -16.19 29.25 -60.00
CA ARG A 299 -16.52 30.68 -59.89
C ARG A 299 -15.34 31.56 -60.29
N SER A 300 -14.13 31.24 -59.84
CA SER A 300 -12.93 31.99 -60.23
C SER A 300 -12.72 32.00 -61.75
N MET A 301 -13.04 30.89 -62.43
CA MET A 301 -13.01 30.81 -63.91
C MET A 301 -14.17 31.56 -64.58
N ALA A 302 -15.30 31.72 -63.90
CA ALA A 302 -16.41 32.55 -64.37
C ALA A 302 -16.08 34.05 -64.22
N ASP A 303 -15.34 34.41 -63.18
CA ASP A 303 -14.90 35.77 -62.86
C ASP A 303 -13.69 36.23 -63.70
N GLY A 304 -13.30 35.45 -64.72
CA GLY A 304 -12.28 35.84 -65.70
C GLY A 304 -10.86 35.31 -65.41
N LYS A 305 -10.65 34.51 -64.35
CA LYS A 305 -9.36 33.84 -64.13
C LYS A 305 -9.15 32.75 -65.19
N SER A 306 -7.94 32.64 -65.74
CA SER A 306 -7.60 31.58 -66.69
C SER A 306 -7.78 30.20 -66.07
N GLU A 307 -8.21 29.21 -66.86
CA GLU A 307 -8.46 27.84 -66.37
C GLU A 307 -7.22 27.24 -65.69
N MET A 308 -6.05 27.41 -66.31
CA MET A 308 -4.78 26.94 -65.75
C MET A 308 -4.52 27.52 -64.35
N ALA A 309 -4.63 28.83 -64.19
CA ALA A 309 -4.42 29.49 -62.89
C ALA A 309 -5.50 29.12 -61.86
N ALA A 310 -6.74 28.90 -62.29
CA ALA A 310 -7.81 28.48 -61.38
C ALA A 310 -7.61 27.05 -60.87
N TYR A 311 -7.17 26.14 -61.74
CA TYR A 311 -6.87 24.76 -61.36
C TYR A 311 -5.64 24.65 -60.45
N GLU A 312 -4.62 25.50 -60.61
CA GLU A 312 -3.48 25.59 -59.67
C GLU A 312 -3.95 25.99 -58.25
N ASP A 313 -4.85 26.97 -58.17
CA ASP A 313 -5.42 27.48 -56.91
C ASP A 313 -6.31 26.48 -56.16
N LEU A 314 -6.76 25.39 -56.82
CA LEU A 314 -7.57 24.35 -56.17
C LEU A 314 -6.87 23.79 -54.92
N SER A 315 -5.54 23.69 -54.96
CA SER A 315 -4.70 23.27 -53.83
C SER A 315 -4.72 24.23 -52.63
N THR A 316 -5.01 25.51 -52.88
CA THR A 316 -5.14 26.56 -51.87
C THR A 316 -6.51 26.54 -51.23
N TYR A 317 -7.56 26.27 -52.01
CA TYR A 317 -8.93 26.15 -51.49
C TYR A 317 -9.14 24.86 -50.70
N ALA A 318 -8.48 23.76 -51.11
CA ALA A 318 -8.50 22.47 -50.42
C ALA A 318 -7.06 22.01 -50.13
N PRO A 319 -6.46 22.39 -48.97
CA PRO A 319 -5.08 22.07 -48.61
C PRO A 319 -4.92 20.61 -48.14
N GLU A 320 -5.38 19.66 -48.95
CA GLU A 320 -5.32 18.22 -48.72
C GLU A 320 -4.54 17.57 -49.88
N LYS A 321 -3.80 16.49 -49.60
CA LYS A 321 -2.81 15.91 -50.53
C LYS A 321 -3.44 15.49 -51.87
N ASN A 322 -4.65 14.94 -51.84
CA ASN A 322 -5.32 14.42 -53.02
C ASN A 322 -5.76 15.56 -53.95
N TYR A 323 -6.24 16.69 -53.41
CA TYR A 323 -6.59 17.87 -54.21
C TYR A 323 -5.37 18.54 -54.84
N ARG A 324 -4.21 18.54 -54.15
CA ARG A 324 -2.94 18.97 -54.75
C ARG A 324 -2.56 18.10 -55.94
N LYS A 325 -2.69 16.78 -55.79
CA LYS A 325 -2.41 15.83 -56.87
C LYS A 325 -3.38 16.03 -58.05
N LEU A 326 -4.67 16.22 -57.77
CA LEU A 326 -5.68 16.50 -58.78
C LEU A 326 -5.39 17.81 -59.53
N SER A 327 -5.05 18.88 -58.82
CA SER A 327 -4.63 20.16 -59.41
C SER A 327 -3.47 19.98 -60.39
N LEU A 328 -2.43 19.23 -60.01
CA LEU A 328 -1.29 18.92 -60.86
C LEU A 328 -1.66 18.05 -62.07
N LEU A 329 -2.52 17.04 -61.88
CA LEU A 329 -2.99 16.16 -62.96
C LEU A 329 -3.77 16.95 -64.02
N ILE A 330 -4.65 17.86 -63.59
CA ILE A 330 -5.45 18.67 -64.50
C ILE A 330 -4.56 19.65 -65.25
N THR A 331 -3.70 20.39 -64.56
CA THR A 331 -2.86 21.42 -65.20
C THR A 331 -1.84 20.84 -66.17
N HIS A 332 -1.33 19.63 -65.91
CA HIS A 332 -0.39 18.96 -66.80
C HIS A 332 -1.04 18.49 -68.12
N HIS A 333 -2.26 17.95 -68.04
CA HIS A 333 -2.93 17.37 -69.21
C HIS A 333 -3.84 18.34 -69.97
N LEU A 334 -4.12 19.53 -69.41
CA LEU A 334 -4.89 20.58 -70.08
C LEU A 334 -4.31 20.99 -71.45
N ARG A 335 -2.98 20.81 -71.66
CA ARG A 335 -2.27 21.19 -72.90
C ARG A 335 -2.06 20.06 -73.92
N LYS A 336 -2.26 18.78 -73.56
CA LYS A 336 -1.77 17.61 -74.34
C LYS A 336 -2.83 16.62 -74.85
N GLY A 337 -4.10 16.77 -74.47
CA GLY A 337 -5.20 15.94 -74.98
C GLY A 337 -5.96 15.20 -73.88
N SER A 338 -7.26 14.96 -74.11
CA SER A 338 -8.24 14.51 -73.09
C SER A 338 -8.16 13.02 -72.73
N GLU A 339 -7.59 12.17 -73.58
CA GLU A 339 -7.68 10.71 -73.42
C GLU A 339 -6.80 10.18 -72.27
N ASP A 340 -5.56 10.66 -72.13
CA ASP A 340 -4.68 10.33 -71.00
C ASP A 340 -5.22 10.90 -69.68
N LEU A 341 -5.83 12.09 -69.70
CA LEU A 341 -6.46 12.67 -68.51
C LEU A 341 -7.60 11.78 -67.97
N ILE A 342 -8.45 11.24 -68.85
CA ILE A 342 -9.54 10.34 -68.45
C ILE A 342 -8.99 9.08 -67.78
N PHE A 343 -7.98 8.43 -68.37
CA PHE A 343 -7.36 7.25 -67.80
C PHE A 343 -6.74 7.52 -66.41
N GLN A 344 -6.07 8.67 -66.24
CA GLN A 344 -5.51 9.06 -64.94
C GLN A 344 -6.58 9.38 -63.90
N LEU A 345 -7.69 10.01 -64.29
CA LEU A 345 -8.81 10.28 -63.40
C LEU A 345 -9.50 8.98 -62.95
N GLU A 346 -9.72 8.02 -63.83
CA GLU A 346 -10.29 6.71 -63.46
C GLU A 346 -9.39 5.94 -62.48
N LYS A 347 -8.07 5.94 -62.75
CA LYS A 347 -7.07 5.32 -61.87
C LYS A 347 -7.06 5.97 -60.49
N GLU A 348 -7.13 7.30 -60.45
CA GLU A 348 -7.17 8.07 -59.21
C GLU A 348 -8.47 7.84 -58.44
N ALA A 349 -9.62 7.78 -59.12
CA ALA A 349 -10.90 7.47 -58.50
C ALA A 349 -10.87 6.09 -57.81
N ARG A 350 -10.38 5.05 -58.50
CA ARG A 350 -10.24 3.70 -57.92
C ARG A 350 -9.31 3.69 -56.70
N ALA A 351 -8.16 4.37 -56.79
CA ALA A 351 -7.22 4.47 -55.68
C ALA A 351 -7.84 5.20 -54.47
N ALA A 352 -8.60 6.28 -54.71
CA ALA A 352 -9.29 7.03 -53.69
C ALA A 352 -10.41 6.21 -53.02
N PHE A 353 -11.14 5.38 -53.78
CA PHE A 353 -12.15 4.48 -53.23
C PHE A 353 -11.55 3.38 -52.34
N GLU A 354 -10.43 2.77 -52.74
CA GLU A 354 -9.73 1.80 -51.88
C GLU A 354 -9.20 2.46 -50.59
N GLN A 355 -8.64 3.67 -50.71
CA GLN A 355 -8.20 4.42 -49.54
C GLN A 355 -9.35 4.75 -48.59
N ARG A 356 -10.53 5.12 -49.12
CA ARG A 356 -11.74 5.34 -48.32
C ARG A 356 -12.16 4.10 -47.54
N LYS A 357 -12.06 2.91 -48.14
CA LYS A 357 -12.37 1.64 -47.47
C LYS A 357 -11.42 1.36 -46.29
N ILE A 358 -10.13 1.60 -46.48
CA ILE A 358 -9.12 1.49 -45.42
C ILE A 358 -9.41 2.49 -44.30
N GLN A 359 -9.69 3.74 -44.64
CA GLN A 359 -10.01 4.79 -43.66
C GLN A 359 -11.28 4.50 -42.87
N ALA A 360 -12.31 3.91 -43.48
CA ALA A 360 -13.52 3.50 -42.78
C ALA A 360 -13.24 2.45 -41.70
N LYS A 361 -12.33 1.50 -41.98
CA LYS A 361 -11.89 0.50 -40.99
C LYS A 361 -11.14 1.15 -39.83
N VAL A 362 -10.17 2.02 -40.13
CA VAL A 362 -9.38 2.74 -39.11
C VAL A 362 -10.27 3.65 -38.26
N ALA A 363 -11.27 4.31 -38.86
CA ALA A 363 -12.22 5.14 -38.12
C ALA A 363 -13.06 4.33 -37.12
N GLY A 364 -13.36 3.06 -37.44
CA GLY A 364 -14.00 2.13 -36.50
C GLY A 364 -13.11 1.80 -35.30
N GLU A 365 -11.80 1.62 -35.52
CA GLU A 365 -10.82 1.37 -34.46
C GLU A 365 -10.58 2.63 -33.60
N GLU A 366 -10.50 3.81 -34.22
CA GLU A 366 -10.38 5.10 -33.52
C GLU A 366 -11.59 5.39 -32.62
N ALA A 367 -12.81 5.02 -33.05
CA ALA A 367 -14.04 5.24 -32.28
C ALA A 367 -14.03 4.48 -30.94
N SER A 368 -13.53 3.23 -30.96
CA SER A 368 -13.37 2.41 -29.76
C SER A 368 -12.38 3.04 -28.76
N THR A 369 -11.25 3.55 -29.27
CA THR A 369 -10.19 4.13 -28.42
C THR A 369 -10.56 5.51 -27.87
N LYS A 370 -11.32 6.33 -28.62
CA LYS A 370 -11.74 7.68 -28.17
C LYS A 370 -12.66 7.63 -26.95
N LEU A 371 -13.37 6.52 -26.71
CA LEU A 371 -14.21 6.30 -25.54
C LEU A 371 -13.42 5.92 -24.27
N LEU A 372 -12.24 5.31 -24.42
CA LEU A 372 -11.40 4.87 -23.29
C LEU A 372 -10.69 6.03 -22.59
N LEU A 373 -10.24 7.04 -23.34
CA LEU A 373 -9.45 8.14 -22.82
C LEU A 373 -10.17 8.99 -21.74
N PRO A 374 -11.46 9.36 -21.89
CA PRO A 374 -12.22 10.03 -20.82
C PRO A 374 -12.32 9.24 -19.52
N MET A 375 -12.43 7.90 -19.61
CA MET A 375 -12.55 7.04 -18.43
C MET A 375 -11.26 7.01 -17.61
N MET A 376 -10.09 6.99 -18.27
CA MET A 376 -8.79 7.08 -17.58
C MET A 376 -8.60 8.42 -16.86
N GLY A 377 -9.06 9.52 -17.45
CA GLY A 377 -9.00 10.84 -16.84
C GLY A 377 -9.86 10.95 -15.57
N LEU A 378 -11.09 10.43 -15.61
CA LEU A 378 -11.98 10.40 -14.46
C LEU A 378 -11.36 9.61 -13.29
N LEU A 379 -10.77 8.45 -13.58
CA LEU A 379 -10.07 7.64 -12.57
C LEU A 379 -8.89 8.39 -11.93
N GLY A 380 -8.12 9.14 -12.73
CA GLY A 380 -7.02 9.95 -12.23
C GLY A 380 -7.48 11.05 -11.24
N ILE A 381 -8.59 11.73 -11.55
CA ILE A 381 -9.17 12.75 -10.65
C ILE A 381 -9.57 12.12 -9.31
N ILE A 382 -10.26 10.97 -9.34
CA ILE A 382 -10.65 10.25 -8.12
C ILE A 382 -9.42 9.90 -7.28
N LEU A 383 -8.35 9.40 -7.91
CA LEU A 383 -7.11 9.05 -7.23
C LEU A 383 -6.48 10.26 -6.51
N VAL A 384 -6.44 11.43 -7.17
CA VAL A 384 -5.92 12.66 -6.57
C VAL A 384 -6.75 13.09 -5.36
N VAL A 385 -8.08 13.05 -5.47
CA VAL A 385 -9.00 13.40 -4.37
C VAL A 385 -8.81 12.48 -3.16
N LEU A 386 -8.44 11.22 -3.36
CA LEU A 386 -8.17 10.27 -2.26
C LEU A 386 -6.77 10.42 -1.65
N ILE A 387 -5.73 10.58 -2.48
CA ILE A 387 -4.33 10.61 -2.01
C ILE A 387 -4.00 11.92 -1.28
N VAL A 388 -4.45 13.07 -1.78
CA VAL A 388 -4.11 14.38 -1.20
C VAL A 388 -4.50 14.51 0.28
N PRO A 389 -5.73 14.15 0.73
CA PRO A 389 -6.05 14.19 2.15
C PRO A 389 -5.29 13.13 2.97
N ALA A 390 -5.03 11.94 2.41
CA ALA A 390 -4.24 10.92 3.08
C ALA A 390 -2.80 11.40 3.37
N LEU A 391 -2.17 12.09 2.42
CA LEU A 391 -0.83 12.67 2.60
C LEU A 391 -0.81 13.79 3.65
N ARG A 392 -1.89 14.57 3.78
CA ARG A 392 -1.99 15.61 4.83
C ARG A 392 -2.25 15.02 6.22
N GLY A 393 -2.83 13.83 6.30
CA GLY A 393 -3.01 13.09 7.56
C GLY A 393 -1.75 12.39 8.05
N ILE A 394 -0.74 12.20 7.18
CA ILE A 394 0.57 11.62 7.49
C ILE A 394 1.59 12.76 7.65
N ASN A 395 1.26 13.75 8.48
CA ASN A 395 2.27 14.66 9.01
C ASN A 395 2.69 14.06 10.37
N ILE A 396 3.82 13.33 10.34
CA ILE A 396 4.64 12.97 11.51
C ILE A 396 5.34 14.24 11.98
#